data_AF-M1ENX8-F1
#
_entry.id   AF-M1ENX8-F1
#
_cell.length_a   1.000
_cell.length_b   1.000
_cell.length_c   1.000
_cell.angle_alpha   90.00
_cell.angle_beta   90.00
_cell.angle_gamma   90.00
#
_symmetry.space_group_name_H-M   'P 1'
#
loop_
_entity.id
_entity.type
_entity.pdbx_description
1 polymer ?
#
loop_
_entity_poly.entity_id
_entity_poly.type
_entity_poly.pdbx_seq_one_letter_code
_entity_poly.pdbx_strand_id
1 'polypeptide(L)'
;QEVGYGFCASIEECRNIIMQFGVREVTAAQVARVLGMMARTHSGLTDGIPLQSISAPGSGIWSDGKDKSDGAQAHTWNVEVLIDVLKELNPSLNFKEVTYELDHPGFQIRDSKGLHNVVYGIQRGLGMEVFPVDLIYRPWKHAEGQLSFIQHSLINPEIFCFADYPCHTVATDILKAPPEDDNREIATW
;
A
#
# COMPACT_ATOMS: atom_id res chain seq x y z
N GLN A 1 0.86 12.70 -16.06
CA GLN A 1 0.02 13.46 -15.14
C GLN A 1 0.19 12.81 -13.78
N GLU A 2 0.84 13.50 -12.85
CA GLU A 2 1.06 12.98 -11.50
C GLU A 2 -0.25 13.08 -10.74
N VAL A 3 -0.81 11.93 -10.35
CA VAL A 3 -2.03 11.91 -9.53
C VAL A 3 -1.57 12.07 -8.08
N GLY A 4 -2.04 13.12 -7.41
CA GLY A 4 -1.71 13.39 -6.00
C GLY A 4 -2.61 12.64 -5.02
N TYR A 5 -2.44 12.87 -3.71
CA TYR A 5 -3.27 12.26 -2.66
C TYR A 5 -4.79 12.51 -2.84
N GLY A 6 -5.15 13.60 -3.53
CA GLY A 6 -6.54 13.90 -3.92
C GLY A 6 -7.22 12.80 -4.76
N PHE A 7 -6.47 11.88 -5.37
CA PHE A 7 -7.03 10.73 -6.10
C PHE A 7 -8.01 9.91 -5.26
N CYS A 8 -7.68 9.70 -3.98
CA CYS A 8 -8.48 8.90 -3.06
C CYS A 8 -9.08 9.76 -1.95
N ALA A 9 -9.22 11.07 -2.13
CA ALA A 9 -9.81 11.93 -1.10
C ALA A 9 -11.30 11.60 -0.86
N SER A 10 -12.01 11.18 -1.92
CA SER A 10 -13.39 10.71 -1.85
C SER A 10 -13.66 9.55 -2.81
N ILE A 11 -14.72 8.78 -2.51
CA ILE A 11 -15.22 7.71 -3.39
C ILE A 11 -15.55 8.25 -4.79
N GLU A 12 -16.16 9.43 -4.87
CA GLU A 12 -16.59 10.04 -6.12
C GLU A 12 -15.42 10.48 -6.99
N GLU A 13 -14.41 11.15 -6.42
CA GLU A 13 -13.20 11.54 -7.16
C GLU A 13 -12.44 10.31 -7.67
N CYS A 14 -12.24 9.32 -6.79
CA CYS A 14 -11.56 8.08 -7.16
C CYS A 14 -12.31 7.34 -8.28
N ARG A 15 -13.64 7.22 -8.17
CA ARG A 15 -14.51 6.61 -9.18
C ARG A 15 -14.42 7.33 -10.51
N ASN A 16 -14.53 8.66 -10.52
CA ASN A 16 -14.49 9.47 -11.74
C ASN A 16 -13.15 9.32 -12.46
N ILE A 17 -12.04 9.34 -11.72
CA ILE A 17 -10.70 9.21 -12.31
C ILE A 17 -10.51 7.79 -12.87
N ILE A 18 -10.88 6.74 -12.13
CA ILE A 18 -10.78 5.35 -12.63
C ILE A 18 -11.65 5.14 -13.87
N MET A 19 -12.87 5.70 -13.90
CA MET A 19 -13.74 5.65 -15.07
C MET A 19 -13.14 6.38 -16.28
N GLN A 20 -12.46 7.50 -16.07
CA GLN A 20 -11.81 8.28 -17.15
C GLN A 20 -10.69 7.48 -17.84
N PHE A 21 -10.00 6.61 -17.10
CA PHE A 21 -8.98 5.71 -17.63
C PHE A 21 -9.53 4.36 -18.15
N GLY A 22 -10.82 4.08 -17.95
CA GLY A 22 -11.47 2.86 -18.42
C GLY A 22 -11.35 1.69 -17.44
N VAL A 23 -12.45 1.37 -16.76
CA VAL A 23 -12.53 0.29 -15.75
C VAL A 23 -12.10 -1.09 -16.28
N ARG A 24 -12.44 -1.40 -17.54
CA ARG A 24 -12.09 -2.68 -18.18
C ARG A 24 -10.58 -2.86 -18.39
N GLU A 25 -9.83 -1.77 -18.33
CA GLU A 25 -8.38 -1.79 -18.44
C GLU A 25 -7.69 -1.98 -17.10
N VAL A 26 -8.42 -2.06 -15.98
CA VAL A 26 -7.84 -2.24 -14.65
C VAL A 26 -7.59 -3.72 -14.37
N THR A 27 -6.32 -4.11 -14.54
CA THR A 27 -5.80 -5.46 -14.28
C THR A 27 -5.24 -5.58 -12.86
N ALA A 28 -5.10 -6.82 -12.38
CA ALA A 28 -4.48 -7.12 -11.09
C ALA A 28 -3.06 -6.52 -10.96
N ALA A 29 -2.28 -6.56 -12.06
CA ALA A 29 -0.94 -5.98 -12.11
C ALA A 29 -0.91 -4.46 -11.93
N GLN A 30 -1.89 -3.73 -12.50
CA GLN A 30 -1.98 -2.29 -12.26
C GLN A 30 -2.37 -1.99 -10.82
N VAL A 31 -3.31 -2.73 -10.24
CA VAL A 31 -3.70 -2.54 -8.84
C VAL A 31 -2.52 -2.81 -7.90
N ALA A 32 -1.75 -3.88 -8.13
CA ALA A 32 -0.54 -4.18 -7.38
C ALA A 32 0.49 -3.04 -7.44
N ARG A 33 0.70 -2.47 -8.64
CA ARG A 33 1.60 -1.32 -8.83
C ARG A 33 1.11 -0.06 -8.13
N VAL A 34 -0.20 0.21 -8.15
CA VAL A 34 -0.78 1.35 -7.43
C VAL A 34 -0.64 1.16 -5.93
N LEU A 35 -0.91 -0.04 -5.39
CA LEU A 35 -0.68 -0.35 -3.98
C LEU A 35 0.79 -0.19 -3.59
N GLY A 36 1.72 -0.69 -4.41
CA GLY A 36 3.16 -0.51 -4.19
C GLY A 36 3.59 0.96 -4.26
N MET A 37 2.98 1.75 -5.15
CA MET A 37 3.19 3.20 -5.21
C MET A 37 2.69 3.87 -3.93
N MET A 38 1.45 3.61 -3.52
CA MET A 38 0.86 4.18 -2.30
C MET A 38 1.65 3.81 -1.05
N ALA A 39 2.21 2.59 -0.99
CA ALA A 39 3.07 2.18 0.10
C ALA A 39 4.37 3.02 0.16
N ARG A 40 4.98 3.30 -1.01
CA ARG A 40 6.23 4.06 -1.11
C ARG A 40 6.06 5.57 -0.95
N THR A 41 4.91 6.11 -1.36
CA THR A 41 4.65 7.56 -1.37
C THR A 41 3.52 7.94 -0.42
N HIS A 42 3.31 7.17 0.66
CA HIS A 42 2.34 7.52 1.71
C HIS A 42 2.69 8.84 2.43
N SER A 43 3.92 9.30 2.28
CA SER A 43 4.43 10.60 2.72
C SER A 43 5.36 11.18 1.64
N GLY A 44 5.64 12.49 1.69
CA GLY A 44 6.64 13.13 0.84
C GLY A 44 6.24 13.39 -0.62
N LEU A 45 5.01 13.07 -1.03
CA LEU A 45 4.43 13.66 -2.24
C LEU A 45 4.23 15.16 -1.95
N THR A 46 5.16 16.00 -2.41
CA THR A 46 4.98 17.45 -2.33
C THR A 46 3.76 17.81 -3.15
N ASP A 47 2.86 18.63 -2.59
CA ASP A 47 1.72 19.18 -3.32
C ASP A 47 2.21 19.67 -4.68
N GLY A 48 1.62 19.14 -5.74
CA GLY A 48 1.98 19.54 -7.09
C GLY A 48 1.98 21.06 -7.14
N ILE A 49 3.13 21.65 -7.48
CA ILE A 49 3.24 23.09 -7.71
C ILE A 49 2.10 23.44 -8.67
N PRO A 50 1.16 24.34 -8.30
CA PRO A 50 0.11 24.73 -9.21
C PRO A 50 0.74 25.23 -10.50
N LEU A 51 0.34 24.67 -11.63
CA LEU A 51 0.80 25.01 -12.99
C LEU A 51 0.59 26.49 -13.37
N GLN A 52 0.10 27.33 -12.46
CA GLN A 52 -0.07 28.77 -12.63
C GLN A 52 1.11 29.62 -12.14
N SER A 53 2.12 29.04 -11.47
CA SER A 53 3.24 29.82 -10.91
C SER A 53 4.43 30.05 -11.87
N ILE A 54 4.39 29.51 -13.10
CA ILE A 54 5.53 29.60 -14.05
C ILE A 54 5.35 30.73 -15.09
N SER A 55 4.19 31.40 -15.15
CA SER A 55 3.88 32.39 -16.19
C SER A 55 3.75 33.83 -15.70
N ALA A 56 4.60 34.28 -14.77
CA ALA A 56 4.77 35.71 -14.51
C ALA A 56 6.20 36.05 -14.03
N PRO A 57 6.99 36.84 -14.79
CA PRO A 57 8.22 37.40 -14.26
C PRO A 57 7.89 38.54 -13.30
N GLY A 58 8.21 38.36 -12.00
CA GLY A 58 8.40 39.48 -11.09
C GLY A 58 7.34 39.74 -10.01
N SER A 59 6.82 38.71 -9.31
CA SER A 59 6.11 38.96 -8.04
C SER A 59 6.83 38.30 -6.87
N GLY A 60 7.03 39.11 -5.83
CA GLY A 60 7.85 38.84 -4.67
C GLY A 60 7.27 37.80 -3.72
N ILE A 61 8.16 37.39 -2.82
CA ILE A 61 8.06 36.24 -1.93
C ILE A 61 7.07 36.44 -0.75
N TRP A 62 6.47 37.62 -0.52
CA TRP A 62 5.57 37.83 0.62
C TRP A 62 4.21 38.40 0.20
N SER A 63 3.17 37.59 0.35
CA SER A 63 1.80 38.06 0.52
C SER A 63 1.13 37.25 1.63
N ASP A 64 1.11 37.86 2.82
CA ASP A 64 0.23 37.53 3.93
C ASP A 64 -1.22 37.83 3.48
N GLY A 65 -2.07 36.81 3.37
CA GLY A 65 -3.37 36.97 2.71
C GLY A 65 -4.16 35.68 2.48
N LYS A 66 -4.60 35.06 3.56
CA LYS A 66 -5.92 34.43 3.76
C LYS A 66 -6.72 34.07 2.49
N ASP A 67 -6.49 32.87 1.97
CA ASP A 67 -7.55 32.02 1.41
C ASP A 67 -7.39 30.63 2.03
N LYS A 68 -8.06 30.43 3.17
CA LYS A 68 -8.34 29.09 3.68
C LYS A 68 -9.32 28.46 2.70
N SER A 69 -8.79 27.78 1.69
CA SER A 69 -9.49 26.67 1.06
C SER A 69 -9.72 25.64 2.17
N ASP A 70 -10.95 25.60 2.67
CA ASP A 70 -11.43 24.65 3.68
C ASP A 70 -11.68 23.26 3.07
N GLY A 71 -10.87 22.87 2.09
CA GLY A 71 -10.79 21.50 1.60
C GLY A 71 -9.73 20.80 2.42
N ALA A 72 -10.11 19.85 3.27
CA ALA A 72 -9.17 18.99 3.98
C ALA A 72 -8.23 18.34 2.95
N GLN A 73 -7.04 18.90 2.75
CA GLN A 73 -6.08 18.35 1.81
C GLN A 73 -5.62 17.00 2.37
N ALA A 74 -5.90 15.92 1.63
CA ALA A 74 -5.46 14.60 2.02
C ALA A 74 -3.91 14.58 2.04
N HIS A 75 -3.33 14.37 3.21
CA HIS A 75 -1.87 14.32 3.39
C HIS A 75 -1.29 12.91 3.20
N THR A 76 -2.15 11.92 2.92
CA THR A 76 -1.76 10.54 2.66
C THR A 76 -2.83 9.84 1.81
N TRP A 77 -2.49 8.67 1.26
CA TRP A 77 -3.40 7.89 0.44
C TRP A 77 -4.50 7.22 1.25
N ASN A 78 -5.74 7.25 0.74
CA ASN A 78 -6.83 6.46 1.28
C ASN A 78 -6.94 5.13 0.50
N VAL A 79 -6.27 4.09 1.01
CA VAL A 79 -6.32 2.73 0.45
C VAL A 79 -7.74 2.16 0.50
N GLU A 80 -8.49 2.49 1.54
CA GLU A 80 -9.88 2.04 1.72
C GLU A 80 -10.75 2.42 0.52
N VAL A 81 -10.76 3.72 0.22
CA VAL A 81 -11.52 4.30 -0.89
C VAL A 81 -11.11 3.69 -2.22
N LEU A 82 -9.79 3.51 -2.45
CA LEU A 82 -9.31 2.88 -3.68
C LEU A 82 -9.88 1.47 -3.85
N ILE A 83 -9.76 0.63 -2.81
CA ILE A 83 -10.20 -0.76 -2.90
C ILE A 83 -11.71 -0.86 -3.06
N ASP A 84 -12.48 -0.05 -2.34
CA ASP A 84 -13.94 -0.06 -2.44
C ASP A 84 -14.42 0.33 -3.84
N VAL A 85 -13.86 1.40 -4.39
CA VAL A 85 -14.18 1.85 -5.75
C VAL A 85 -13.77 0.80 -6.78
N LEU A 86 -12.58 0.19 -6.65
CA LEU A 86 -12.14 -0.88 -7.54
C LEU A 86 -13.09 -2.08 -7.52
N LYS A 87 -13.55 -2.49 -6.34
CA LYS A 87 -14.50 -3.60 -6.19
C LYS A 87 -15.89 -3.27 -6.70
N GLU A 88 -16.34 -2.03 -6.53
CA GLU A 88 -17.61 -1.56 -7.08
C GLU A 88 -17.57 -1.57 -8.61
N LEU A 89 -16.50 -1.04 -9.21
CA LEU A 89 -16.37 -0.89 -10.65
C LEU A 89 -16.01 -2.20 -11.36
N ASN A 90 -15.18 -3.04 -10.73
CA ASN A 90 -14.80 -4.35 -11.23
C ASN A 90 -14.92 -5.44 -10.14
N PRO A 91 -16.15 -5.94 -9.88
CA PRO A 91 -16.37 -7.00 -8.89
C PRO A 91 -15.65 -8.32 -9.21
N SER A 92 -15.20 -8.51 -10.44
CA SER A 92 -14.47 -9.70 -10.88
C SER A 92 -12.95 -9.64 -10.64
N LEU A 93 -12.43 -8.51 -10.16
CA LEU A 93 -11.02 -8.34 -9.87
C LEU A 93 -10.55 -9.31 -8.78
N ASN A 94 -9.60 -10.18 -9.12
CA ASN A 94 -9.11 -11.20 -8.22
C ASN A 94 -7.96 -10.68 -7.35
N PHE A 95 -8.22 -10.42 -6.07
CA PHE A 95 -7.18 -9.91 -5.17
C PHE A 95 -6.11 -10.94 -4.80
N LYS A 96 -6.32 -12.25 -5.02
CA LYS A 96 -5.21 -13.23 -4.94
C LYS A 96 -4.22 -13.00 -6.08
N GLU A 97 -4.73 -12.66 -7.26
CA GLU A 97 -3.88 -12.28 -8.40
C GLU A 97 -3.19 -10.93 -8.14
N VAL A 98 -3.87 -9.97 -7.52
CA VAL A 98 -3.23 -8.70 -7.08
C VAL A 98 -2.06 -8.98 -6.12
N THR A 99 -2.25 -9.86 -5.12
CA THR A 99 -1.14 -10.25 -4.23
C THR A 99 -0.01 -10.94 -5.00
N TYR A 100 -0.34 -11.82 -5.94
CA TYR A 100 0.66 -12.48 -6.79
C TYR A 100 1.48 -11.44 -7.59
N GLU A 101 0.81 -10.43 -8.13
CA GLU A 101 1.41 -9.36 -8.95
C GLU A 101 2.20 -8.31 -8.15
N LEU A 102 2.22 -8.36 -6.81
CA LEU A 102 3.14 -7.54 -6.00
C LEU A 102 4.62 -7.83 -6.34
N ASP A 103 4.89 -9.02 -6.89
CA ASP A 103 6.18 -9.43 -7.44
C ASP A 103 6.48 -8.73 -8.78
N HIS A 104 6.77 -7.43 -8.71
CA HIS A 104 7.08 -6.60 -9.87
C HIS A 104 8.31 -5.70 -9.62
N PRO A 105 8.96 -5.18 -10.69
CA PRO A 105 10.06 -4.24 -10.54
C PRO A 105 9.61 -2.98 -9.81
N GLY A 106 10.40 -2.54 -8.82
CA GLY A 106 10.16 -1.30 -8.07
C GLY A 106 9.17 -1.43 -6.90
N PHE A 107 8.63 -2.62 -6.62
CA PHE A 107 7.93 -2.88 -5.36
C PHE A 107 8.93 -2.83 -4.21
N GLN A 108 8.62 -2.03 -3.18
CA GLN A 108 9.46 -1.91 -1.99
C GLN A 108 8.64 -1.35 -0.83
N ILE A 109 8.72 -2.00 0.33
CA ILE A 109 8.21 -1.47 1.60
C ILE A 109 9.37 -0.79 2.34
N ARG A 110 9.11 0.39 2.90
CA ARG A 110 10.14 1.25 3.54
C ARG A 110 9.90 1.52 5.02
N ASP A 111 8.68 1.28 5.50
CA ASP A 111 8.27 1.46 6.88
C ASP A 111 6.95 0.72 7.17
N SER A 112 6.50 0.81 8.42
CA SER A 112 5.28 0.21 8.92
C SER A 112 4.03 0.73 8.20
N LYS A 113 3.99 2.01 7.81
CA LYS A 113 2.82 2.58 7.11
C LYS A 113 2.70 2.01 5.70
N GLY A 114 3.82 1.86 5.00
CA GLY A 114 3.87 1.18 3.71
C GLY A 114 3.41 -0.27 3.79
N LEU A 115 3.89 -1.01 4.81
CA LEU A 115 3.45 -2.39 5.06
C LEU A 115 1.93 -2.45 5.31
N HIS A 116 1.43 -1.61 6.21
CA HIS A 116 0.01 -1.53 6.53
C HIS A 116 -0.84 -1.28 5.29
N ASN A 117 -0.47 -0.32 4.44
CA ASN A 117 -1.21 -0.01 3.22
C ASN A 117 -1.34 -1.23 2.28
N VAL A 118 -0.27 -2.02 2.12
CA VAL A 118 -0.29 -3.24 1.29
C VAL A 118 -1.15 -4.33 1.94
N VAL A 119 -0.90 -4.64 3.21
CA VAL A 119 -1.59 -5.71 3.94
C VAL A 119 -3.08 -5.44 4.01
N TYR A 120 -3.45 -4.23 4.45
CA TYR A 120 -4.83 -3.78 4.55
C TYR A 120 -5.53 -3.77 3.19
N GLY A 121 -4.87 -3.24 2.14
CA GLY A 121 -5.44 -3.18 0.79
C GLY A 121 -5.78 -4.56 0.23
N ILE A 122 -4.90 -5.55 0.44
CA ILE A 122 -5.12 -6.93 0.02
C ILE A 122 -6.25 -7.58 0.84
N GLN A 123 -6.23 -7.48 2.16
CA GLN A 123 -7.29 -8.06 3.02
C GLN A 123 -8.67 -7.49 2.69
N ARG A 124 -8.76 -6.16 2.57
CA ARG A 124 -10.01 -5.47 2.18
C ARG A 124 -10.48 -5.91 0.78
N GLY A 125 -9.54 -6.05 -0.14
CA GLY A 125 -9.77 -6.54 -1.50
C GLY A 125 -10.41 -7.92 -1.51
N LEU A 126 -9.84 -8.84 -0.75
CA LEU A 126 -10.34 -10.21 -0.59
C LEU A 126 -11.68 -10.26 0.16
N GLY A 127 -11.99 -9.26 0.99
CA GLY A 127 -13.14 -9.32 1.91
C GLY A 127 -12.96 -10.41 2.97
N MET A 128 -11.72 -10.75 3.30
CA MET A 128 -11.34 -11.78 4.27
C MET A 128 -10.41 -11.16 5.31
N GLU A 129 -10.42 -11.68 6.53
CA GLU A 129 -9.45 -11.30 7.56
C GLU A 129 -8.07 -11.94 7.32
N VAL A 130 -8.02 -13.05 6.56
CA VAL A 130 -6.78 -13.83 6.35
C VAL A 130 -6.06 -13.39 5.08
N PHE A 131 -4.80 -12.95 5.23
CA PHE A 131 -3.92 -12.63 4.11
C PHE A 131 -3.43 -13.92 3.40
N PRO A 132 -3.31 -13.97 2.07
CA PRO A 132 -2.88 -15.16 1.33
C PRO A 132 -1.35 -15.33 1.41
N VAL A 133 -0.85 -15.76 2.58
CA VAL A 133 0.58 -15.81 2.91
C VAL A 133 1.41 -16.68 1.96
N ASP A 134 0.81 -17.71 1.34
CA ASP A 134 1.52 -18.59 0.39
C ASP A 134 2.10 -17.81 -0.80
N LEU A 135 1.49 -16.67 -1.14
CA LEU A 135 1.96 -15.77 -2.20
C LEU A 135 3.17 -14.94 -1.76
N ILE A 136 3.44 -14.85 -0.46
CA ILE A 136 4.67 -14.30 0.11
C ILE A 136 5.74 -15.38 0.28
N TYR A 137 5.36 -16.60 0.66
CA TYR A 137 6.30 -17.72 0.85
C TYR A 137 6.91 -18.24 -0.44
N ARG A 138 6.17 -18.19 -1.56
CA ARG A 138 6.76 -18.55 -2.86
C ARG A 138 7.97 -17.66 -3.16
N PRO A 139 9.00 -18.15 -3.87
CA PRO A 139 10.05 -17.27 -4.37
C PRO A 139 9.47 -16.20 -5.31
N TRP A 140 9.88 -14.95 -5.10
CA TRP A 140 9.57 -13.86 -6.01
C TRP A 140 10.66 -13.73 -7.08
N LYS A 141 10.28 -13.27 -8.28
CA LYS A 141 11.24 -12.86 -9.31
C LYS A 141 12.03 -11.63 -8.87
N HIS A 142 11.39 -10.76 -8.07
CA HIS A 142 11.97 -9.53 -7.55
C HIS A 142 12.25 -9.67 -6.04
N ALA A 143 13.36 -10.34 -5.73
CA ALA A 143 13.73 -10.70 -4.36
C ALA A 143 13.85 -9.49 -3.41
N GLU A 144 14.28 -8.32 -3.90
CA GLU A 144 14.35 -7.09 -3.09
C GLU A 144 12.98 -6.67 -2.55
N GLY A 145 11.94 -6.77 -3.38
CA GLY A 145 10.57 -6.48 -2.98
C GLY A 145 10.07 -7.45 -1.91
N GLN A 146 10.29 -8.74 -2.14
CA GLN A 146 9.94 -9.81 -1.19
C GLN A 146 10.66 -9.63 0.16
N LEU A 147 11.98 -9.40 0.12
CA LEU A 147 12.79 -9.17 1.31
C LEU A 147 12.29 -7.94 2.08
N SER A 148 11.95 -6.86 1.39
CA SER A 148 11.42 -5.65 2.04
C SER A 148 10.10 -5.91 2.76
N PHE A 149 9.23 -6.76 2.21
CA PHE A 149 7.99 -7.18 2.88
C PHE A 149 8.31 -7.99 4.13
N ILE A 150 9.12 -9.04 3.99
CA ILE A 150 9.48 -9.93 5.11
C ILE A 150 10.14 -9.15 6.25
N GLN A 151 11.13 -8.30 5.94
CA GLN A 151 11.84 -7.50 6.95
C GLN A 151 10.89 -6.61 7.74
N HIS A 152 9.98 -5.91 7.07
CA HIS A 152 9.03 -5.03 7.76
C HIS A 152 7.96 -5.82 8.51
N SER A 153 7.54 -6.99 8.03
CA SER A 153 6.65 -7.88 8.77
C SER A 153 7.28 -8.36 10.08
N LEU A 154 8.55 -8.79 10.04
CA LEU A 154 9.26 -9.26 11.24
C LEU A 154 9.43 -8.17 12.30
N ILE A 155 9.58 -6.91 11.88
CA ILE A 155 9.73 -5.76 12.79
C ILE A 155 8.37 -5.24 13.29
N ASN A 156 7.27 -5.52 12.57
CA ASN A 156 5.93 -4.98 12.85
C ASN A 156 4.89 -6.12 12.93
N PRO A 157 5.01 -7.05 13.90
CA PRO A 157 4.11 -8.21 14.03
C PRO A 157 2.67 -7.84 14.40
N GLU A 158 2.40 -6.61 14.80
CA GLU A 158 1.06 -6.05 14.98
C GLU A 158 0.35 -5.75 13.66
N ILE A 159 1.12 -5.58 12.57
CA ILE A 159 0.59 -5.37 11.22
C ILE A 159 0.53 -6.69 10.45
N PHE A 160 1.60 -7.48 10.52
CA PHE A 160 1.68 -8.78 9.88
C PHE A 160 2.64 -9.70 10.64
N CYS A 161 2.13 -10.78 11.21
CA CYS A 161 2.94 -11.76 11.93
C CYS A 161 2.93 -13.10 11.19
N PHE A 162 4.09 -13.67 10.90
CA PHE A 162 4.15 -14.98 10.24
C PHE A 162 3.64 -16.11 11.14
N ALA A 163 3.66 -15.93 12.46
CA ALA A 163 3.10 -16.89 13.42
C ALA A 163 1.58 -17.07 13.28
N ASP A 164 0.88 -16.07 12.71
CA ASP A 164 -0.56 -16.13 12.49
C ASP A 164 -0.93 -17.04 11.29
N TYR A 165 0.07 -17.59 10.58
CA TYR A 165 -0.14 -18.38 9.37
C TYR A 165 0.58 -19.74 9.43
N PRO A 166 0.09 -20.75 8.69
CA PRO A 166 0.75 -22.05 8.61
C PRO A 166 2.16 -21.96 8.03
N CYS A 167 3.14 -22.51 8.72
CA CYS A 167 4.52 -22.61 8.24
C CYS A 167 5.13 -23.99 8.55
N HIS A 168 6.24 -24.32 7.89
CA HIS A 168 7.05 -25.47 8.29
C HIS A 168 7.96 -25.03 9.43
N THR A 169 7.62 -25.40 10.65
CA THR A 169 8.41 -25.06 11.83
C THR A 169 9.67 -25.91 11.93
N VAL A 170 10.73 -25.32 12.49
CA VAL A 170 11.96 -26.03 12.82
C VAL A 170 11.90 -26.43 14.29
N ALA A 171 12.42 -27.62 14.61
CA ALA A 171 12.48 -28.10 15.99
C ALA A 171 13.40 -27.18 16.83
N THR A 172 12.81 -26.47 17.79
CA THR A 172 13.50 -25.53 18.71
C THR A 172 13.77 -26.13 20.09
N ASP A 173 13.29 -27.34 20.34
CA ASP A 173 13.48 -28.10 21.59
C ASP A 173 14.95 -28.47 21.87
N ILE A 174 15.79 -28.47 20.83
CA ILE A 174 17.25 -28.65 20.95
C ILE A 174 18.00 -27.39 21.39
N LEU A 175 17.34 -26.22 21.44
CA LEU A 175 17.97 -24.98 21.87
C LEU A 175 18.17 -24.96 23.38
N LYS A 176 19.30 -24.39 23.82
CA LYS A 176 19.60 -24.25 25.26
C LYS A 176 18.60 -23.36 26.00
N ALA A 177 17.98 -22.42 25.28
CA ALA A 177 16.90 -21.59 25.75
C ALA A 177 15.82 -21.62 24.65
N PRO A 178 14.62 -22.19 24.93
CA PRO A 178 13.54 -22.17 23.97
C PRO A 178 13.03 -20.73 23.76
N PRO A 179 12.58 -20.38 22.54
CA PRO A 179 11.96 -19.08 22.29
C PRO A 179 10.69 -18.92 23.13
N GLU A 180 10.37 -17.68 23.47
CA GLU A 180 9.10 -17.34 24.13
C GLU A 180 7.99 -17.30 23.08
N ASP A 181 7.33 -18.43 22.84
CA ASP A 181 6.30 -18.56 21.81
C ASP A 181 5.09 -17.63 22.03
N ASP A 182 4.86 -17.17 23.26
CA ASP A 182 3.80 -16.21 23.61
C ASP A 182 4.16 -14.76 23.21
N ASN A 183 5.43 -14.47 22.91
CA ASN A 183 5.90 -13.15 22.52
C ASN A 183 5.85 -13.00 20.99
N ARG A 184 4.95 -12.16 20.48
CA ARG A 184 4.77 -11.93 19.03
C ARG A 184 6.02 -11.41 18.32
N GLU A 185 6.90 -10.68 19.01
CA GLU A 185 8.17 -10.21 18.44
C GLU A 185 9.15 -11.36 18.16
N ILE A 186 9.01 -12.46 18.90
CA ILE A 186 9.82 -13.68 18.76
C ILE A 186 9.11 -14.68 17.85
N ALA A 187 7.83 -14.93 18.07
CA ALA A 187 7.05 -15.94 17.35
C ALA A 187 6.93 -15.68 15.84
N THR A 188 7.06 -14.42 15.40
CA THR A 188 7.00 -14.06 13.97
C THR A 188 8.21 -14.56 13.15
N TRP A 189 9.30 -14.98 13.80
CA TRP A 189 10.51 -15.50 13.15
C TRP A 189 10.44 -17.01 12.88
#